data_AF-A0A8S3KBA0-F1
#
_entry.id   AF-A0A8S3KBA0-F1
#
_cell.length_a   1.000
_cell.length_b   1.000
_cell.length_c   1.000
_cell.angle_alpha   90.00
_cell.angle_beta   90.00
_cell.angle_gamma   90.00
#
_symmetry.space_group_name_H-M   'P 1'
#
loop_
_entity.id
_entity.type
_entity.pdbx_description
1 polymer ?
#
loop_
_entity_poly.entity_id
_entity_poly.type
_entity_poly.pdbx_seq_one_letter_code
_entity_poly.pdbx_strand_id
1 'polypeptide(L)'
;YYYASLIIGAIVTDPNVTFEDVIGLDQAKEALKEAVILPVTFPQLFQGKRKPCSSILLYGPPGTGKSYLAKAIATECKSTFMSVSSSDLLSIWLGEAEKSIESVFELARERQPCILFIDEI
;
A
#
# COMPACT_ATOMS: atom_id res chain seq x y z
N TYR A 1 -9.52 21.80 -7.91
CA TYR A 1 -10.58 21.78 -6.87
C TYR A 1 -11.14 20.38 -6.65
N TYR A 2 -11.52 19.61 -7.69
CA TYR A 2 -12.06 18.24 -7.55
C TYR A 2 -11.10 17.25 -6.85
N TYR A 3 -9.80 17.30 -7.16
CA TYR A 3 -8.79 16.46 -6.50
C TYR A 3 -8.58 16.78 -5.02
N ALA A 4 -8.85 18.01 -4.58
CA ALA A 4 -8.64 18.41 -3.18
C ALA A 4 -9.71 17.83 -2.24
N SER A 5 -10.92 17.60 -2.76
CA SER A 5 -12.03 16.94 -2.03
C SER A 5 -11.90 15.42 -1.98
N LEU A 6 -11.15 14.78 -2.88
CA LEU A 6 -10.86 13.33 -2.82
C LEU A 6 -9.78 12.97 -1.79
N ILE A 7 -8.99 13.94 -1.32
CA ILE A 7 -7.99 13.75 -0.26
C ILE A 7 -8.65 13.44 1.10
N ILE A 8 -9.97 13.62 1.24
CA ILE A 8 -10.67 13.53 2.52
C ILE A 8 -10.52 12.14 3.20
N GLY A 9 -10.22 11.06 2.47
CA GLY A 9 -9.98 9.72 3.05
C GLY A 9 -8.59 9.12 2.83
N ALA A 10 -7.77 9.69 1.92
CA ALA A 10 -6.48 9.12 1.56
C ALA A 10 -5.33 9.92 2.19
N ILE A 11 -4.68 9.33 3.19
CA ILE A 11 -3.52 9.94 3.85
C ILE A 11 -2.26 9.59 3.04
N VAL A 12 -1.64 10.61 2.44
CA VAL A 12 -0.36 10.49 1.75
C VAL A 12 0.75 10.88 2.71
N THR A 13 1.71 9.97 2.92
CA THR A 13 2.86 10.19 3.82
C THR A 13 4.13 9.59 3.23
N ASP A 14 5.26 10.14 3.66
CA ASP A 14 6.58 9.50 3.53
C ASP A 14 6.86 8.76 4.86
N PRO A 15 6.70 7.44 4.92
CA PRO A 15 6.93 6.71 6.16
C PRO A 15 8.43 6.68 6.47
N ASN A 16 8.75 6.74 7.76
CA ASN A 16 10.11 6.60 8.29
C ASN A 16 10.20 5.39 9.23
N VAL A 17 9.63 4.27 8.81
CA VAL A 17 9.61 3.01 9.56
C VAL A 17 10.43 2.01 8.76
N THR A 18 11.27 1.22 9.39
CA THR A 18 12.10 0.19 8.73
C THR A 18 11.69 -1.20 9.16
N PHE A 19 12.21 -2.25 8.51
CA PHE A 19 11.97 -3.62 8.96
C PHE A 19 12.58 -3.93 10.34
N GLU A 20 13.56 -3.14 10.78
CA GLU A 20 14.18 -3.26 12.10
C GLU A 20 13.23 -2.78 13.20
N ASP A 21 12.36 -1.80 12.90
CA ASP A 21 11.34 -1.29 13.82
C ASP A 21 10.16 -2.26 14.00
N VAL A 22 10.03 -3.26 13.11
CA VAL A 22 9.00 -4.30 13.22
C VAL A 22 9.57 -5.49 13.98
N ILE A 23 9.05 -5.83 15.16
CA ILE A 23 9.53 -6.97 15.93
C ILE A 23 8.89 -8.28 15.44
N GLY A 24 9.70 -9.31 15.19
CA GLY A 24 9.26 -10.63 14.71
C GLY A 24 8.77 -10.62 13.26
N LEU A 25 7.81 -11.50 12.94
CA LEU A 25 7.19 -11.64 11.60
C LEU A 25 8.20 -11.95 10.48
N ASP A 26 9.30 -12.66 10.78
CA ASP A 26 10.40 -12.86 9.83
C ASP A 26 9.95 -13.48 8.50
N GLN A 27 9.05 -14.47 8.56
CA GLN A 27 8.46 -15.08 7.35
C GLN A 27 7.66 -14.07 6.52
N ALA A 28 6.88 -13.19 7.16
CA ALA A 28 6.12 -12.18 6.44
C ALA A 28 7.05 -11.12 5.83
N LYS A 29 8.07 -10.69 6.56
CA LYS A 29 9.10 -9.76 6.05
C LYS A 29 9.81 -10.34 4.83
N GLU A 30 10.20 -11.61 4.90
CA GLU A 30 10.87 -12.30 3.78
C GLU A 30 9.94 -12.41 2.56
N ALA A 31 8.70 -12.87 2.75
CA ALA A 31 7.70 -12.93 1.69
C ALA A 31 7.45 -11.55 1.04
N LEU A 32 7.41 -10.48 1.83
CA LEU A 32 7.22 -9.12 1.31
C LEU A 32 8.45 -8.59 0.58
N LYS A 33 9.67 -8.92 1.05
CA LYS A 33 10.91 -8.61 0.33
C LYS A 33 10.90 -9.29 -1.04
N GLU A 34 10.52 -10.56 -1.12
CA GLU A 34 10.42 -11.29 -2.38
C GLU A 34 9.33 -10.76 -3.31
N ALA A 35 8.18 -10.39 -2.75
CA ALA A 35 7.03 -9.95 -3.54
C ALA A 35 7.14 -8.50 -4.03
N VAL A 36 7.84 -7.63 -3.30
CA VAL A 36 7.87 -6.18 -3.58
C VAL A 36 9.27 -5.66 -3.85
N ILE A 37 10.25 -5.94 -2.98
CA ILE A 37 11.59 -5.33 -3.07
C ILE A 37 12.43 -5.97 -4.17
N LEU A 38 12.46 -7.30 -4.27
CA LEU A 38 13.24 -8.00 -5.29
C LEU A 38 12.80 -7.67 -6.73
N PRO A 39 11.50 -7.59 -7.06
CA PRO A 39 11.05 -7.20 -8.39
C PRO A 39 11.42 -5.76 -8.77
N VAL A 40 11.41 -4.84 -7.79
CA VAL A 40 11.84 -3.45 -8.00
C VAL A 40 13.35 -3.37 -8.18
N THR A 41 14.11 -4.16 -7.43
CA THR A 41 15.59 -4.14 -7.45
C THR A 41 16.18 -4.89 -8.65
N PHE A 42 15.56 -6.00 -9.05
CA PHE A 42 16.04 -6.91 -10.09
C PHE A 42 14.96 -7.21 -11.15
N PRO A 43 14.43 -6.20 -11.85
CA PRO A 43 13.31 -6.37 -12.79
C PRO A 43 13.59 -7.40 -13.90
N GLN A 44 14.84 -7.60 -14.26
CA GLN A 44 15.27 -8.62 -15.23
C GLN A 44 14.97 -10.06 -14.80
N LEU A 45 14.87 -10.34 -13.49
CA LEU A 45 14.59 -11.68 -12.97
C LEU A 45 13.08 -12.00 -12.91
N PHE A 46 12.24 -10.96 -12.94
CA PHE A 46 10.79 -11.05 -12.71
C PHE A 46 9.99 -10.78 -14.00
N GLN A 47 10.27 -11.57 -15.04
CA GLN A 47 9.61 -11.52 -16.35
C GLN A 47 8.75 -12.76 -16.62
N GLY A 48 7.81 -12.66 -17.56
CA GLY A 48 6.95 -13.77 -17.98
C GLY A 48 6.17 -14.38 -16.81
N LYS A 49 6.36 -15.68 -16.55
CA LYS A 49 5.71 -16.41 -15.44
C LYS A 49 6.14 -15.95 -14.04
N ARG A 50 7.23 -15.18 -13.94
CA ARG A 50 7.75 -14.64 -12.68
C ARG A 50 7.35 -13.18 -12.44
N LYS A 51 6.37 -12.67 -13.19
CA LYS A 51 5.87 -11.31 -12.98
C LYS A 51 5.40 -11.15 -11.52
N PRO A 52 5.76 -10.06 -10.82
CA PRO A 52 5.37 -9.87 -9.43
C PRO A 52 3.85 -9.79 -9.27
N CYS A 53 3.37 -10.24 -8.12
CA CYS A 53 1.96 -10.10 -7.74
C CYS A 53 1.59 -8.61 -7.62
N SER A 54 0.44 -8.23 -8.18
CA SER A 54 -0.03 -6.84 -8.16
C SER A 54 -0.62 -6.41 -6.81
N SER A 55 -0.98 -7.35 -5.94
CA SER A 55 -1.62 -7.10 -4.65
C SER A 55 -1.20 -8.14 -3.62
N ILE A 56 -1.15 -7.72 -2.35
CA ILE A 56 -0.75 -8.55 -1.21
C ILE A 56 -1.79 -8.36 -0.11
N LEU A 57 -2.23 -9.47 0.49
CA LEU A 57 -3.14 -9.46 1.64
C LEU A 57 -2.35 -9.76 2.92
N LEU A 58 -2.41 -8.86 3.89
CA LEU A 58 -1.87 -9.06 5.23
C LEU A 58 -3.00 -9.46 6.17
N TYR A 59 -3.00 -10.71 6.65
CA TYR A 59 -4.02 -11.24 7.55
C TYR A 59 -3.42 -11.61 8.92
N GLY A 60 -4.20 -11.39 9.99
CA GLY A 60 -3.88 -11.82 11.35
C GLY A 60 -4.68 -11.04 12.41
N PRO A 61 -4.58 -11.40 13.70
CA PRO A 61 -5.23 -10.68 14.80
C PRO A 61 -4.93 -9.16 14.83
N PRO A 62 -5.80 -8.32 15.41
CA PRO A 62 -5.47 -6.90 15.59
C PRO A 62 -4.23 -6.73 16.47
N GLY A 63 -3.43 -5.69 16.21
CA GLY A 63 -2.20 -5.41 16.98
C GLY A 63 -0.95 -6.18 16.54
N THR A 64 -1.02 -7.03 15.51
CA THR A 64 0.16 -7.77 15.00
C THR A 64 1.07 -6.96 14.07
N GLY A 65 0.98 -5.62 14.06
CA GLY A 65 1.91 -4.77 13.31
C GLY A 65 1.73 -4.74 11.78
N LYS A 66 0.60 -5.18 11.21
CA LYS A 66 0.36 -5.19 9.75
C LYS A 66 0.52 -3.81 9.11
N SER A 67 -0.10 -2.77 9.66
CA SER A 67 0.02 -1.40 9.14
C SER A 67 1.45 -0.85 9.31
N TYR A 68 2.18 -1.29 10.34
CA TYR A 68 3.59 -0.94 10.56
C TYR A 68 4.50 -1.62 9.52
N LEU A 69 4.21 -2.88 9.20
CA LEU A 69 4.89 -3.64 8.16
C LEU A 69 4.68 -3.04 6.77
N ALA A 70 3.46 -2.58 6.45
CA ALA A 70 3.18 -1.90 5.19
C ALA A 70 3.97 -0.58 5.05
N LYS A 71 4.05 0.21 6.12
CA LYS A 71 4.89 1.42 6.17
C LYS A 71 6.37 1.10 5.99
N ALA A 72 6.85 0.03 6.63
CA ALA A 72 8.24 -0.42 6.49
C ALA A 72 8.61 -0.71 5.03
N ILE A 73 7.76 -1.44 4.30
CA ILE A 73 8.01 -1.73 2.88
C ILE A 73 8.07 -0.44 2.05
N ALA A 74 7.18 0.51 2.31
CA ALA A 74 7.17 1.77 1.58
C ALA A 74 8.45 2.58 1.79
N THR A 75 8.97 2.61 3.02
CA THR A 75 10.27 3.23 3.32
C THR A 75 11.42 2.53 2.58
N GLU A 76 11.48 1.20 2.62
CA GLU A 76 12.53 0.41 1.95
C GLU A 76 12.50 0.57 0.42
N CYS A 77 11.31 0.66 -0.16
CA CYS A 77 11.11 0.90 -1.59
C CYS A 77 11.27 2.38 -1.99
N LYS A 78 11.47 3.30 -1.04
CA LYS A 78 11.44 4.76 -1.26
C LYS A 78 10.20 5.20 -2.04
N SER A 79 9.07 4.64 -1.65
CA SER A 79 7.79 4.77 -2.33
C SER A 79 6.86 5.67 -1.54
N THR A 80 6.03 6.45 -2.24
CA THR A 80 4.90 7.15 -1.63
C THR A 80 4.02 6.14 -0.90
N PHE A 81 3.62 6.42 0.33
CA PHE A 81 2.66 5.60 1.06
C PHE A 81 1.30 6.31 1.10
N MET A 82 0.31 5.68 0.50
CA MET A 82 -1.07 6.14 0.52
C MET A 82 -1.90 5.16 1.33
N SER A 83 -2.55 5.64 2.39
CA SER A 83 -3.39 4.83 3.27
C SER A 83 -4.85 5.25 3.15
N VAL A 84 -5.75 4.28 3.03
CA VAL A 84 -7.20 4.50 2.99
C VAL A 84 -7.89 3.48 3.89
N SER A 85 -8.87 3.89 4.69
CA SER A 85 -9.73 2.96 5.43
C SER A 85 -10.86 2.42 4.54
N SER A 86 -11.24 1.16 4.69
CA SER A 86 -12.43 0.60 4.04
C SER A 86 -13.71 1.36 4.41
N SER A 87 -13.83 1.88 5.63
CA SER A 87 -14.99 2.70 6.04
C SER A 87 -15.06 4.00 5.25
N ASP A 88 -13.91 4.63 5.00
CA ASP A 88 -13.81 5.87 4.24
C ASP A 88 -14.20 5.60 2.79
N LEU A 89 -13.69 4.52 2.19
CA LEU A 89 -14.12 4.08 0.86
C LEU A 89 -15.64 3.93 0.79
N LEU A 90 -16.26 3.19 1.72
CA LEU A 90 -17.71 2.97 1.73
C LEU A 90 -18.52 4.27 1.96
N SER A 91 -18.01 5.18 2.79
CA SER A 91 -18.68 6.46 3.06
C SER A 91 -18.72 7.36 1.81
N ILE A 92 -17.66 7.33 0.99
CA ILE A 92 -17.57 8.12 -0.23
C ILE A 92 -18.56 7.55 -1.29
N TRP A 93 -18.79 6.24 -1.28
CA TRP A 93 -19.79 5.59 -2.14
C TRP A 93 -21.24 5.99 -1.84
N LEU A 94 -21.58 6.33 -0.60
CA LEU A 94 -22.96 6.67 -0.21
C LEU A 94 -23.36 8.12 -0.57
N GLY A 95 -22.40 9.00 -0.91
CA GLY A 95 -22.64 10.42 -1.20
C GLY A 95 -22.32 10.89 -2.62
N GLU A 96 -21.28 10.34 -3.28
CA GLU A 96 -20.90 10.63 -4.67
C GLU A 96 -20.41 9.34 -5.35
N ALA A 97 -21.33 8.53 -5.87
CA ALA A 97 -21.15 7.08 -6.00
C ALA A 97 -20.34 6.57 -7.22
N GLU A 98 -19.99 7.37 -8.21
CA GLU A 98 -19.44 6.80 -9.47
C GLU A 98 -17.93 6.94 -9.68
N LYS A 99 -17.20 7.82 -8.98
CA LYS A 99 -15.80 8.15 -9.32
C LYS A 99 -14.75 7.89 -8.24
N SER A 100 -15.15 7.41 -7.08
CA SER A 100 -14.33 7.56 -5.88
C SER A 100 -13.16 6.56 -5.77
N ILE A 101 -13.41 5.27 -6.05
CA ILE A 101 -12.33 4.26 -6.06
C ILE A 101 -11.39 4.48 -7.24
N GLU A 102 -11.95 4.74 -8.42
CA GLU A 102 -11.14 4.99 -9.62
C GLU A 102 -10.18 6.15 -9.40
N SER A 103 -10.65 7.26 -8.82
CA SER A 103 -9.81 8.40 -8.50
C SER A 103 -8.73 8.12 -7.45
N VAL A 104 -8.96 7.24 -6.46
CA VAL A 104 -7.90 6.81 -5.53
C VAL A 104 -6.79 6.04 -6.27
N PHE A 105 -7.18 5.13 -7.17
CA PHE A 105 -6.21 4.41 -7.99
C PHE A 105 -5.51 5.30 -9.01
N GLU A 106 -6.20 6.28 -9.61
CA GLU A 106 -5.60 7.29 -10.48
C GLU A 106 -4.56 8.12 -9.73
N LEU A 107 -4.91 8.62 -8.55
CA LEU A 107 -3.98 9.37 -7.70
C LEU A 107 -2.76 8.51 -7.33
N ALA A 108 -2.96 7.24 -6.98
CA ALA A 108 -1.84 6.33 -6.69
C ALA A 108 -0.92 6.12 -7.91
N ARG A 109 -1.48 6.10 -9.13
CA ARG A 109 -0.69 6.02 -10.38
C ARG A 109 0.09 7.30 -10.66
N GLU A 110 -0.51 8.47 -10.41
CA GLU A 110 0.17 9.76 -10.55
C GLU A 110 1.34 9.92 -9.56
N ARG A 111 1.28 9.22 -8.42
CA ARG A 111 2.26 9.27 -7.34
C ARG A 111 3.30 8.15 -7.38
N GLN A 112 3.46 7.48 -8.52
CA GLN A 112 4.44 6.40 -8.66
C GLN A 112 5.89 6.86 -8.35
N PRO A 113 6.71 6.04 -7.67
CA PRO A 113 6.36 4.74 -7.06
C PRO A 113 5.44 4.92 -5.85
N CYS A 114 4.37 4.11 -5.76
CA CYS A 114 3.33 4.23 -4.72
C CYS A 114 2.92 2.86 -4.17
N ILE A 115 2.79 2.77 -2.85
CA ILE A 115 2.14 1.67 -2.13
C ILE A 115 0.80 2.19 -1.62
N LEU A 116 -0.28 1.66 -2.18
CA LEU A 116 -1.64 1.89 -1.71
C LEU A 116 -1.99 0.82 -0.67
N PHE A 117 -2.14 1.25 0.58
CA PHE A 117 -2.56 0.42 1.70
C PHE A 117 -4.02 0.66 2.01
N ILE A 118 -4.80 -0.41 2.06
CA ILE A 118 -6.22 -0.38 2.43
C ILE A 118 -6.32 -1.07 3.79
N ASP A 119 -6.66 -0.31 4.84
CA ASP A 119 -6.82 -0.85 6.19
C ASP A 119 -8.27 -1.33 6.41
N GLU A 120 -8.43 -2.35 7.26
CA GLU A 120 -9.73 -2.93 7.64
C GLU A 120 -10.60 -3.42 6.46
N ILE A 121 -10.03 -4.23 5.56
CA ILE A 121 -10.81 -5.02 4.57
C ILE A 121 -11.65 -6.11 5.27
#